data_AF-A0A1F8ZQ84-F1
#
_entry.id   AF-A0A1F8ZQ84-F1
#
_cell.length_a   1.000
_cell.length_b   1.000
_cell.length_c   1.000
_cell.angle_alpha   90.00
_cell.angle_beta   90.00
_cell.angle_gamma   90.00
#
_symmetry.space_group_name_H-M   'P 1'
#
loop_
_entity.id
_entity.type
_entity.pdbx_description
1 polymer ?
#
loop_
_entity_poly.entity_id
_entity_poly.type
_entity_poly.pdbx_seq_one_letter_code
_entity_poly.pdbx_strand_id
1 'polypeptide(L)'
;MDELCKLSALELKTMMALKEIKPSEVMKVILARIEKVNPKLNAFCTWDPDSAMAQARKADDLMARGKARGLLFGVPVSIKDLIFTKGIRTTFGSKSSGSF
;
A
#
# COMPACT_ATOMS: atom_id res chain seq x y z
N MET A 1 -2.58 0.25 -17.29
CA MET A 1 -1.97 -0.04 -15.97
C MET A 1 -2.03 1.17 -15.03
N ASP A 2 -1.65 2.37 -15.47
CA ASP A 2 -1.64 3.62 -14.67
C ASP A 2 -3.03 4.10 -14.17
N GLU A 3 -4.11 3.46 -14.60
CA GLU A 3 -5.47 3.82 -14.18
C GLU A 3 -5.85 3.23 -12.81
N LEU A 4 -5.23 2.12 -12.38
CA LEU A 4 -5.55 1.52 -11.07
C LEU A 4 -5.22 2.46 -9.91
N CYS A 5 -4.24 3.35 -10.05
CA CYS A 5 -3.90 4.33 -9.02
C CYS A 5 -4.87 5.51 -8.94
N LYS A 6 -5.84 5.61 -9.87
CA LYS A 6 -6.87 6.66 -9.87
C LYS A 6 -8.21 6.17 -9.33
N LEU A 7 -8.37 4.86 -9.18
CA LEU A 7 -9.56 4.26 -8.60
C LEU A 7 -9.64 4.62 -7.11
N SER A 8 -10.86 4.87 -6.66
CA SER A 8 -11.18 5.01 -5.25
C SER A 8 -10.95 3.69 -4.50
N ALA A 9 -10.78 3.80 -3.18
CA ALA A 9 -10.72 2.63 -2.30
C ALA A 9 -11.93 1.70 -2.45
N LEU A 10 -13.13 2.28 -2.71
CA LEU A 10 -14.36 1.51 -2.89
C LEU A 10 -14.35 0.73 -4.20
N GLU A 11 -13.90 1.34 -5.30
CA GLU A 11 -13.77 0.67 -6.59
C GLU A 11 -12.75 -0.47 -6.51
N LEU A 12 -11.56 -0.22 -5.96
CA LEU A 12 -10.55 -1.25 -5.74
C LEU A 12 -11.09 -2.43 -4.92
N LYS A 13 -11.75 -2.13 -3.80
CA LYS A 13 -12.35 -3.16 -2.93
C LYS A 13 -13.45 -3.93 -3.66
N THR A 14 -14.25 -3.28 -4.48
CA THR A 14 -15.32 -3.94 -5.25
C THR A 14 -14.75 -4.87 -6.31
N MET A 15 -13.80 -4.40 -7.11
CA MET A 15 -13.13 -5.20 -8.13
C MET A 15 -12.38 -6.40 -7.54
N MET A 16 -11.72 -6.23 -6.38
CA MET A 16 -11.08 -7.34 -5.66
C MET A 16 -12.09 -8.35 -5.13
N ALA A 17 -13.24 -7.89 -4.61
CA ALA A 17 -14.32 -8.79 -4.16
C ALA A 17 -14.92 -9.61 -5.31
N LEU A 18 -15.00 -9.01 -6.50
CA LEU A 18 -15.40 -9.67 -7.75
C LEU A 18 -14.27 -10.51 -8.38
N LYS A 19 -13.08 -10.51 -7.78
CA LYS A 19 -11.86 -11.20 -8.26
C LYS A 19 -11.39 -10.76 -9.65
N GLU A 20 -11.74 -9.54 -10.05
CA GLU A 20 -11.32 -8.94 -11.33
C GLU A 20 -9.86 -8.49 -11.29
N ILE A 21 -9.37 -8.13 -10.10
CA ILE A 21 -7.99 -7.71 -9.84
C ILE A 21 -7.49 -8.33 -8.53
N LYS A 22 -6.16 -8.46 -8.40
CA LYS A 22 -5.49 -8.90 -7.18
C LYS A 22 -4.89 -7.74 -6.39
N PRO A 23 -4.87 -7.79 -5.05
CA PRO A 23 -4.10 -6.87 -4.22
C PRO A 23 -2.64 -6.66 -4.68
N SER A 24 -1.93 -7.73 -5.07
CA SER A 24 -0.54 -7.60 -5.53
C SER A 24 -0.39 -6.88 -6.88
N GLU A 25 -1.37 -6.97 -7.77
CA GLU A 25 -1.38 -6.25 -9.04
C GLU A 25 -1.55 -4.74 -8.80
N VAL A 26 -2.46 -4.38 -7.90
CA VAL A 26 -2.67 -2.99 -7.48
C VAL A 26 -1.41 -2.43 -6.80
N MET A 27 -0.83 -3.15 -5.85
CA MET A 27 0.37 -2.70 -5.14
C MET A 27 1.55 -2.50 -6.10
N LYS A 28 1.73 -3.39 -7.08
CA LYS A 28 2.79 -3.24 -8.10
C LYS A 28 2.64 -1.93 -8.89
N VAL A 29 1.42 -1.56 -9.27
CA VAL A 29 1.16 -0.29 -9.97
C VAL A 29 1.43 0.92 -9.07
N ILE A 30 1.01 0.85 -7.79
CA ILE A 30 1.24 1.94 -6.83
C ILE A 30 2.74 2.16 -6.59
N LEU A 31 3.52 1.10 -6.36
CA LEU A 31 4.96 1.21 -6.13
C LEU A 31 5.67 1.77 -7.36
N ALA A 32 5.37 1.28 -8.57
CA ALA A 32 5.93 1.81 -9.80
C ALA A 32 5.63 3.32 -9.99
N ARG A 33 4.44 3.77 -9.57
CA ARG A 33 4.07 5.19 -9.58
C ARG A 33 4.88 5.99 -8.55
N ILE A 34 5.05 5.46 -7.34
CA ILE A 34 5.86 6.10 -6.30
C ILE A 34 7.30 6.28 -6.80
N GLU A 35 7.92 5.24 -7.38
CA GLU A 35 9.27 5.33 -7.97
C GLU A 35 9.39 6.46 -9.00
N LYS A 36 8.39 6.58 -9.89
CA LYS A 36 8.38 7.56 -10.96
C LYS A 36 8.12 8.99 -10.48
N VAL A 37 7.25 9.17 -9.49
CA VAL A 37 6.68 10.49 -9.14
C VAL A 37 7.28 11.06 -7.86
N ASN A 38 7.59 10.22 -6.86
CA ASN A 38 8.09 10.67 -5.56
C ASN A 38 9.40 11.47 -5.63
N PRO A 39 10.36 11.22 -6.54
CA PRO A 39 11.57 12.06 -6.64
C PRO A 39 11.28 13.54 -6.92
N LYS A 40 10.11 13.86 -7.51
CA LYS A 40 9.69 15.24 -7.77
C LYS A 40 8.82 15.82 -6.67
N LEU A 41 7.96 15.00 -6.05
CA LEU A 41 7.00 15.46 -5.04
C LEU A 41 7.53 15.38 -3.61
N ASN A 42 8.45 14.44 -3.34
CA ASN A 42 8.97 14.12 -2.01
C ASN A 42 7.86 13.88 -0.96
N ALA A 43 6.83 13.11 -1.34
CA ALA A 43 5.66 12.83 -0.51
C ALA A 43 5.88 11.67 0.49
N PHE A 44 6.74 10.71 0.13
CA PHE A 44 7.12 9.58 0.99
C PHE A 44 8.55 9.77 1.50
N CYS A 45 8.71 9.85 2.82
CA CYS A 45 10.01 9.97 3.50
C CYS A 45 10.61 8.61 3.91
N THR A 46 9.75 7.64 4.24
CA THR A 46 10.10 6.25 4.53
C THR A 46 9.10 5.37 3.80
N TRP A 47 9.58 4.36 3.09
CA TRP A 47 8.74 3.35 2.45
C TRP A 47 9.51 2.05 2.27
N ASP A 48 8.78 0.93 2.30
CA ASP A 48 9.31 -0.43 2.23
C ASP A 48 8.55 -1.22 1.15
N PRO A 49 9.02 -1.16 -0.11
CA PRO A 49 8.38 -1.83 -1.24
C PRO A 49 8.26 -3.34 -1.07
N ASP A 50 9.26 -3.97 -0.44
CA ASP A 50 9.32 -5.43 -0.28
C ASP A 50 8.28 -5.90 0.73
N SER A 51 8.19 -5.24 1.89
CA SER A 51 7.14 -5.52 2.88
C SER A 51 5.74 -5.26 2.32
N ALA A 52 5.55 -4.16 1.58
CA ALA A 52 4.27 -3.84 0.95
C ALA A 52 3.84 -4.92 -0.05
N MET A 53 4.76 -5.40 -0.90
CA MET A 53 4.49 -6.49 -1.84
C MET A 53 4.25 -7.82 -1.13
N ALA A 54 5.00 -8.13 -0.07
CA ALA A 54 4.80 -9.36 0.71
C ALA A 54 3.40 -9.40 1.34
N GLN A 55 2.93 -8.28 1.89
CA GLN A 55 1.58 -8.15 2.44
C GLN A 55 0.50 -8.29 1.36
N ALA A 56 0.72 -7.69 0.18
CA ALA A 56 -0.21 -7.81 -0.94
C ALA A 56 -0.32 -9.26 -1.45
N ARG A 57 0.81 -9.98 -1.59
CA ARG A 57 0.80 -11.41 -1.95
C ARG A 57 0.10 -12.28 -0.91
N LYS A 58 0.28 -11.99 0.39
CA LYS A 58 -0.47 -12.65 1.46
C LYS A 58 -1.98 -12.38 1.35
N ALA A 59 -2.38 -11.18 0.94
CA ALA A 59 -3.78 -10.87 0.68
C ALA A 59 -4.32 -11.65 -0.53
N ASP A 60 -3.55 -11.82 -1.61
CA ASP A 60 -3.92 -12.69 -2.73
C ASP A 60 -4.20 -14.12 -2.25
N ASP A 61 -3.32 -14.69 -1.42
CA ASP A 61 -3.49 -16.04 -0.87
C ASP A 61 -4.76 -16.18 -0.02
N LEU A 62 -5.04 -15.19 0.83
CA LEU A 62 -6.27 -15.17 1.64
C LEU A 62 -7.51 -15.06 0.76
N MET A 63 -7.46 -14.24 -0.29
CA MET A 63 -8.54 -14.10 -1.26
C MET A 63 -8.80 -15.40 -2.02
N ALA A 64 -7.75 -16.06 -2.50
CA ALA A 64 -7.84 -17.35 -3.19
C ALA A 64 -8.47 -18.45 -2.31
N ARG A 65 -8.22 -18.40 -1.00
CA ARG A 65 -8.79 -19.34 -0.01
C ARG A 65 -10.19 -18.95 0.49
N GLY A 66 -10.82 -17.90 -0.05
CA GLY A 66 -12.12 -17.41 0.41
C GLY A 66 -12.08 -16.81 1.82
N LYS A 67 -10.91 -16.36 2.28
CA LYS A 67 -10.66 -15.77 3.61
C LYS A 67 -10.44 -14.25 3.56
N ALA A 68 -10.78 -13.60 2.45
CA ALA A 68 -10.79 -12.14 2.36
C ALA A 68 -11.84 -11.56 3.32
N ARG A 69 -11.41 -10.72 4.27
CA ARG A 69 -12.26 -10.15 5.33
C ARG A 69 -11.84 -8.72 5.67
N GLY A 70 -12.82 -7.88 6.00
CA GLY A 70 -12.63 -6.49 6.43
C GLY A 70 -12.98 -5.46 5.36
N LEU A 71 -13.34 -4.26 5.80
CA LEU A 71 -13.86 -3.19 4.93
C LEU A 71 -12.82 -2.68 3.90
N LEU A 72 -11.54 -2.77 4.24
CA LEU A 72 -10.41 -2.31 3.41
C LEU A 72 -9.49 -3.45 2.97
N PHE A 73 -10.01 -4.69 2.92
CA PHE A 73 -9.20 -5.83 2.51
C PHE A 73 -8.52 -5.59 1.16
N GLY A 74 -7.19 -5.69 1.12
CA GLY A 74 -6.38 -5.53 -0.09
C GLY A 74 -6.17 -4.08 -0.56
N VAL A 75 -6.87 -3.09 0.01
CA VAL A 75 -6.74 -1.68 -0.38
C VAL A 75 -5.41 -1.12 0.14
N PRO A 76 -4.53 -0.56 -0.72
CA PRO A 76 -3.28 0.05 -0.28
C PRO A 76 -3.54 1.34 0.50
N VAL A 77 -2.73 1.59 1.53
CA VAL A 77 -2.79 2.82 2.33
C VAL A 77 -1.39 3.37 2.58
N SER A 78 -1.31 4.69 2.73
CA SER A 78 -0.11 5.39 3.21
C SER A 78 -0.40 5.95 4.60
N ILE A 79 0.61 5.93 5.48
CA ILE A 79 0.50 6.45 6.84
C ILE A 79 1.35 7.70 6.96
N LYS A 80 0.79 8.76 7.56
CA LYS A 80 1.55 9.98 7.84
C LYS A 80 2.67 9.66 8.83
N ASP A 81 3.87 10.20 8.60
CA ASP A 81 5.06 10.00 9.45
C ASP A 81 4.97 10.75 10.81
N LEU A 82 3.79 10.72 11.42
CA LEU A 82 3.50 11.17 12.79
C LEU A 82 2.84 10.04 13.60
N ILE A 83 2.68 8.86 12.99
CA ILE A 83 1.95 7.73 13.55
C ILE A 83 2.92 6.55 13.63
N PHE A 84 3.09 6.01 14.85
CA PHE A 84 3.90 4.81 15.05
C PHE A 84 3.39 3.66 14.17
N THR A 85 4.28 3.16 13.31
CA THR A 85 3.97 2.09 12.38
C THR A 85 4.95 0.94 12.62
N LYS A 86 4.44 -0.17 13.16
CA LYS A 86 5.29 -1.29 13.59
C LYS A 86 6.20 -1.78 12.45
N GLY A 87 7.50 -1.79 12.69
CA GLY A 87 8.52 -2.25 11.73
C GLY A 87 8.87 -1.25 10.63
N ILE A 88 8.30 -0.03 10.66
CA ILE A 88 8.62 1.05 9.72
C ILE A 88 9.10 2.25 10.52
N ARG A 89 10.26 2.80 10.15
CA ARG A 89 10.83 3.98 10.83
C ARG A 89 9.84 5.14 10.82
N THR A 90 9.54 5.68 12.00
CA THR A 90 8.79 6.93 12.16
C THR A 90 9.73 8.07 12.58
N THR A 91 9.69 9.22 11.89
CA THR A 91 10.60 10.36 12.15
C THR A 91 9.91 11.61 12.68
N PHE A 92 8.59 11.63 12.77
CA PHE A 92 7.84 12.84 13.17
C PHE A 92 8.16 14.06 12.30
N GLY A 93 8.66 13.87 11.08
CA GLY A 93 9.15 14.94 10.22
C GLY A 93 10.35 15.73 10.76
N SER A 94 11.12 15.19 11.71
CA SER A 94 12.28 15.86 12.32
C SER A 94 13.56 15.04 12.23
N LYS A 95 14.70 15.70 12.05
CA LYS A 95 16.04 15.07 12.07
C LYS A 95 16.46 14.60 13.47
N SER A 96 15.97 15.24 14.53
CA SER A 96 16.27 14.87 15.91
C SER A 96 15.53 13.61 16.37
N SER A 97 14.50 13.24 15.61
CA SER A 97 13.60 12.13 15.90
C SER A 97 14.03 10.93 15.07
N GLY A 98 14.51 9.88 15.72
CA GLY A 98 14.86 8.65 15.01
C GLY A 98 15.32 7.56 15.93
N SER A 99 14.41 6.62 16.23
CA SER A 99 14.60 5.17 16.38
C SER A 99 13.54 4.61 17.32
N PHE A 100 12.42 4.11 16.78
CA PHE A 100 11.55 3.08 17.37
C PHE A 100 10.90 2.28 16.25
#